data_AF-A0A1M5P004-F1
#
_entry.id   AF-A0A1M5P004-F1
#
_cell.length_a   1.000
_cell.length_b   1.000
_cell.length_c   1.000
_cell.angle_alpha   90.00
_cell.angle_beta   90.00
_cell.angle_gamma   90.00
#
_symmetry.space_group_name_H-M   'P 1'
#
loop_
_entity.id
_entity.type
_entity.pdbx_description
1 polymer ?
#
loop_
_entity_poly.entity_id
_entity_poly.type
_entity_poly.pdbx_seq_one_letter_code
_entity_poly.pdbx_strand_id
1 'polypeptide(L)'
;MPTNPFTDVWHFLTATTTDYLHQGNWRYLILVLFWALLLAGTAVAFRNWQEDSAQRTGRHLGVWLVRVLIGCMWFQGMLWKLPLPVSDGLQYWTEQESTNAAFEFHRTFMKDVVLPHMRIFGPIVFLAELVFAGSMMLGLAVRFVGVLALAYTLQLWIGLYGNPSEWPWTYMFLALLMFLFVVEGTGRSLGLDAWLRRKVPAVRDGKGLIGWFFHISG
;
A
#
# COMPACT_ATOMS: atom_id res chain seq x y z
N MET A 1 2.41 24.75 -13.69
CA MET A 1 2.40 23.98 -14.96
C MET A 1 1.11 23.20 -15.02
N PRO A 2 0.51 22.97 -16.21
CA PRO A 2 -0.64 22.08 -16.32
C PRO A 2 -0.23 20.67 -15.90
N THR A 3 -1.07 20.01 -15.11
CA THR A 3 -0.92 18.59 -14.75
C THR A 3 -0.98 17.72 -16.00
N ASN A 4 -0.01 16.83 -16.15
CA ASN A 4 0.06 15.86 -17.24
C ASN A 4 0.65 14.56 -16.71
N PRO A 5 0.08 13.39 -17.03
CA PRO A 5 0.52 12.10 -16.49
C PRO A 5 2.02 11.84 -16.68
N PHE A 6 2.61 12.24 -17.81
CA PHE A 6 4.03 12.03 -18.07
C PHE A 6 4.91 12.96 -17.24
N THR A 7 4.53 14.23 -17.12
CA THR A 7 5.28 15.19 -16.30
C THR A 7 5.14 14.86 -14.82
N ASP A 8 3.96 14.45 -14.37
CA ASP A 8 3.70 14.14 -12.97
C ASP A 8 4.47 12.88 -12.54
N VAL A 9 4.51 11.85 -13.39
CA VAL A 9 5.37 10.68 -13.18
C VAL A 9 6.84 11.08 -13.17
N TRP A 10 7.29 11.91 -14.11
CA TRP A 10 8.67 12.39 -14.12
C TRP A 10 9.02 13.17 -12.84
N HIS A 11 8.10 14.02 -12.38
CA HIS A 11 8.27 14.77 -11.15
C HIS A 11 8.35 13.85 -9.93
N PHE A 12 7.52 12.81 -9.88
CA PHE A 12 7.58 11.81 -8.81
C PHE A 12 8.91 11.07 -8.80
N LEU A 13 9.35 10.57 -9.97
CA LEU A 13 10.59 9.80 -10.13
C LEU A 13 11.87 10.63 -9.91
N THR A 14 11.75 11.96 -9.89
CA THR A 14 12.85 12.90 -9.62
C THR A 14 12.72 13.62 -8.27
N ALA A 15 11.74 13.24 -7.44
CA ALA A 15 11.42 13.88 -6.16
C ALA A 15 11.17 15.39 -6.26
N THR A 16 10.47 15.82 -7.30
CA THR A 16 10.10 17.22 -7.56
C THR A 16 8.59 17.49 -7.49
N THR A 17 7.78 16.52 -7.08
CA THR A 17 6.37 16.79 -6.71
C THR A 17 6.29 17.63 -5.43
N THR A 18 5.17 18.31 -5.24
CA THR A 18 4.90 19.13 -4.05
C THR A 18 5.09 18.34 -2.76
N ASP A 19 4.58 17.10 -2.69
CA ASP A 19 4.70 16.25 -1.50
C ASP A 19 6.16 15.93 -1.15
N TYR A 20 7.01 15.71 -2.15
CA TYR A 20 8.45 15.52 -1.95
C TYR A 20 9.13 16.81 -1.53
N LEU A 21 8.79 17.94 -2.17
CA LEU A 21 9.39 19.24 -1.88
C LEU A 21 9.15 19.66 -0.43
N HIS A 22 7.99 19.34 0.13
CA HIS A 22 7.65 19.61 1.54
C HIS A 22 8.57 18.90 2.53
N GLN A 23 9.24 17.82 2.14
CA GLN A 23 10.18 17.08 3.00
C GLN A 23 11.61 17.66 3.00
N GLY A 24 11.88 18.69 2.20
CA GLY A 24 13.24 19.21 2.02
C GLY A 24 14.20 18.13 1.53
N ASN A 25 15.40 18.03 2.12
CA ASN A 25 16.42 17.08 1.66
C ASN A 25 16.07 15.60 1.93
N TRP A 26 15.15 15.30 2.85
CA TRP A 26 14.69 13.93 3.13
C TRP A 26 14.03 13.27 1.92
N ARG A 27 13.53 14.06 0.97
CA ARG A 27 12.92 13.57 -0.27
C ARG A 27 13.79 12.59 -1.04
N TYR A 28 15.12 12.76 -1.02
CA TYR A 28 16.03 11.87 -1.72
C TYR A 28 16.17 10.50 -1.04
N LEU A 29 16.08 10.45 0.29
CA LEU A 29 16.07 9.18 1.02
C LEU A 29 14.78 8.41 0.74
N ILE A 30 13.64 9.10 0.71
CA ILE A 30 12.36 8.50 0.36
C ILE A 30 12.36 8.02 -1.11
N LEU A 31 12.94 8.81 -2.02
CA LEU A 31 13.10 8.42 -3.42
C LEU A 31 13.99 7.19 -3.57
N VAL A 32 15.10 7.11 -2.84
CA VAL A 32 15.98 5.93 -2.82
C VAL A 32 15.21 4.70 -2.31
N LEU A 33 14.39 4.86 -1.26
CA LEU A 33 13.53 3.78 -0.76
C LEU A 33 12.53 3.30 -1.83
N PHE A 34 11.87 4.23 -2.53
CA PHE A 34 10.97 3.89 -3.64
C PHE A 34 11.68 3.06 -4.71
N TRP A 35 12.83 3.54 -5.19
CA TRP A 35 13.62 2.83 -6.20
C TRP A 35 14.13 1.48 -5.70
N ALA A 36 14.56 1.39 -4.45
CA ALA A 36 14.99 0.13 -3.86
C ALA A 36 13.87 -0.91 -3.87
N LEU A 37 12.65 -0.54 -3.46
CA LEU A 37 11.49 -1.42 -3.49
C LEU A 37 11.12 -1.83 -4.93
N LEU A 38 11.09 -0.88 -5.85
CA LEU A 38 10.71 -1.13 -7.24
C LEU A 38 11.72 -2.04 -7.94
N LEU A 39 13.02 -1.76 -7.79
CA LEU A 39 14.09 -2.55 -8.39
C LEU A 39 14.17 -3.94 -7.77
N ALA A 40 14.04 -4.06 -6.44
CA ALA A 40 14.01 -5.35 -5.76
C ALA A 40 12.81 -6.20 -6.21
N GLY A 41 11.60 -5.62 -6.25
CA GLY A 41 10.40 -6.30 -6.74
C GLY A 41 10.52 -6.74 -8.20
N THR A 42 11.11 -5.90 -9.05
CA THR A 42 11.37 -6.21 -10.47
C THR A 42 12.40 -7.33 -10.62
N ALA A 43 13.49 -7.30 -9.84
CA ALA A 43 14.50 -8.36 -9.84
C ALA A 43 13.91 -9.72 -9.41
N VAL A 44 13.04 -9.73 -8.40
CA VAL A 44 12.32 -10.92 -7.96
C VAL A 44 11.39 -11.45 -9.06
N ALA A 45 10.66 -10.56 -9.73
CA ALA A 45 9.78 -10.92 -10.83
C ALA A 45 10.56 -11.55 -11.99
N PHE A 46 11.67 -10.93 -12.39
CA PHE A 46 12.55 -11.46 -13.43
C PHE A 46 13.13 -12.82 -13.05
N ARG A 47 13.55 -13.00 -11.80
CA ARG A 47 14.04 -14.28 -11.29
C ARG A 47 12.98 -15.38 -11.32
N ASN A 48 11.75 -15.08 -10.91
CA ASN A 48 10.64 -16.03 -11.00
C ASN A 48 10.32 -16.37 -12.45
N TRP A 49 10.29 -15.37 -13.34
CA TRP A 49 10.10 -15.58 -14.77
C TRP A 49 11.16 -16.49 -15.39
N GLN A 50 12.44 -16.30 -15.03
CA GLN A 50 13.53 -17.14 -15.53
C GLN A 50 13.47 -18.56 -14.98
N GLU A 51 13.29 -18.70 -13.66
CA GLU A 51 13.45 -19.99 -12.99
C GLU A 51 12.17 -20.86 -13.00
N ASP A 52 10.98 -20.29 -13.24
CA ASP A 52 9.69 -21.01 -13.24
C ASP A 52 8.94 -20.80 -14.56
N SER A 53 8.93 -21.83 -15.42
CA SER A 53 8.21 -21.78 -16.70
C SER A 53 6.69 -21.68 -16.53
N ALA A 54 6.12 -22.13 -15.40
CA ALA A 54 4.68 -22.03 -15.15
C ALA A 54 4.25 -20.56 -14.93
N GLN A 55 5.17 -19.70 -14.50
CA GLN A 55 4.90 -18.28 -14.30
C GLN A 55 5.02 -17.45 -15.59
N ARG A 56 5.44 -18.06 -16.71
CA ARG A 56 5.65 -17.36 -17.99
C ARG A 56 4.35 -17.13 -18.77
N THR A 57 3.35 -16.56 -18.11
CA THR A 57 2.01 -16.35 -18.69
C THR A 57 1.59 -14.88 -18.60
N GLY A 58 0.75 -14.46 -19.54
CA GLY A 58 0.16 -13.11 -19.52
C GLY A 58 -0.64 -12.83 -18.24
N ARG A 59 -1.25 -13.86 -17.62
CA ARG A 59 -1.93 -13.73 -16.33
C ARG A 59 -0.96 -13.30 -15.23
N HIS A 60 0.18 -13.98 -15.08
CA HIS A 60 1.13 -13.66 -14.03
C HIS A 60 1.79 -12.28 -14.23
N LEU A 61 2.07 -11.90 -15.49
CA LEU A 61 2.53 -10.55 -15.82
C LEU A 61 1.48 -9.48 -15.50
N GLY A 62 0.22 -9.72 -15.88
CA GLY A 62 -0.89 -8.80 -15.61
C GLY A 62 -1.10 -8.61 -14.10
N VAL A 63 -1.15 -9.70 -13.34
CA VAL A 63 -1.27 -9.66 -11.87
C VAL A 63 -0.10 -8.92 -11.25
N TRP A 64 1.14 -9.22 -11.66
CA TRP A 64 2.33 -8.52 -11.18
C TRP A 64 2.27 -7.01 -11.46
N LEU A 65 1.91 -6.63 -12.69
CA LEU A 65 1.83 -5.23 -13.11
C LEU A 65 0.82 -4.46 -12.26
N VAL A 66 -0.41 -4.97 -12.14
CA VAL A 66 -1.46 -4.33 -11.33
C VAL A 66 -1.03 -4.25 -9.87
N ARG A 67 -0.44 -5.31 -9.32
CA ARG A 67 0.05 -5.33 -7.94
C ARG A 67 1.11 -4.26 -7.68
N VAL A 68 2.10 -4.13 -8.58
CA VAL A 68 3.16 -3.12 -8.46
C VAL A 68 2.57 -1.71 -8.59
N LEU A 69 1.67 -1.46 -9.54
CA LEU A 69 1.03 -0.15 -9.71
C LEU A 69 0.25 0.28 -8.46
N ILE A 70 -0.48 -0.64 -7.84
CA ILE A 70 -1.15 -0.39 -6.57
C ILE A 70 -0.17 -0.15 -5.44
N GLY A 71 0.95 -0.87 -5.41
CA GLY A 71 2.05 -0.60 -4.48
C GLY A 71 2.62 0.81 -4.64
N CYS A 72 2.83 1.27 -5.87
CA CYS A 72 3.25 2.65 -6.16
C CYS A 72 2.21 3.68 -5.69
N MET A 73 0.92 3.39 -5.88
CA MET A 73 -0.17 4.25 -5.40
C MET A 73 -0.15 4.38 -3.87
N TRP A 74 -0.01 3.28 -3.12
CA TRP A 74 0.16 3.33 -1.65
C TRP A 74 1.42 4.09 -1.24
N PHE A 75 2.53 3.92 -1.96
CA PHE A 75 3.77 4.65 -1.69
C PHE A 75 3.60 6.15 -1.90
N GLN A 76 2.92 6.56 -2.97
CA GLN A 76 2.60 7.96 -3.19
C GLN A 76 1.63 8.48 -2.11
N GLY A 77 0.64 7.66 -1.72
CA GLY A 77 -0.30 7.96 -0.66
C GLY A 77 0.38 8.36 0.64
N MET A 78 1.45 7.67 1.05
CA MET A 78 2.10 7.96 2.34
C MET A 78 2.83 9.31 2.38
N LEU A 79 3.17 9.91 1.23
CA LEU A 79 4.02 11.11 1.17
C LEU A 79 3.36 12.33 1.82
N TRP A 80 2.06 12.52 1.63
CA TRP A 80 1.34 13.66 2.19
C TRP A 80 0.96 13.47 3.68
N LYS A 81 1.27 12.30 4.26
CA LYS A 81 1.16 12.04 5.72
C LYS A 81 2.42 12.45 6.49
N LEU A 82 3.43 12.97 5.78
CA LEU A 82 4.64 13.54 6.35
C LEU A 82 4.52 15.08 6.41
N PRO A 83 5.21 15.75 7.35
CA PRO A 83 6.19 15.19 8.29
C PRO A 83 5.55 14.47 9.50
N LEU A 84 6.29 13.54 10.09
CA LEU A 84 5.92 12.94 11.38
C LEU A 84 6.21 13.91 12.53
N PRO A 85 5.45 13.83 13.64
CA PRO A 85 4.38 12.86 13.91
C PRO A 85 2.99 13.31 13.43
N VAL A 86 2.83 14.56 12.99
CA VAL A 86 1.54 15.10 12.52
C VAL A 86 1.79 15.96 11.29
N SER A 87 1.16 15.59 10.18
CA SER A 87 1.07 16.40 8.96
C SER A 87 -0.28 17.11 8.91
N ASP A 88 -0.30 18.35 8.41
CA ASP A 88 -1.54 19.13 8.26
C ASP A 88 -2.57 18.41 7.39
N GLY A 89 -2.11 17.75 6.30
CA GLY A 89 -2.98 16.98 5.42
C GLY A 89 -3.69 15.85 6.16
N LEU A 90 -2.93 14.99 6.86
CA LEU A 90 -3.53 13.87 7.60
C LEU A 90 -4.48 14.36 8.69
N GLN A 91 -4.10 15.40 9.43
CA GLN A 91 -4.96 15.98 10.46
C GLN A 91 -6.28 16.48 9.86
N TYR A 92 -6.23 17.23 8.77
CA TYR A 92 -7.41 17.73 8.07
C TYR A 92 -8.36 16.58 7.67
N TRP A 93 -7.83 15.51 7.07
CA TRP A 93 -8.65 14.37 6.66
C TRP A 93 -9.22 13.59 7.84
N THR A 94 -8.48 13.46 8.95
CA THR A 94 -9.01 12.88 10.19
C THR A 94 -10.14 13.74 10.79
N GLU A 95 -10.04 15.08 10.70
CA GLU A 95 -11.14 15.98 11.08
C GLU A 95 -12.37 15.78 10.17
N GLN A 96 -12.16 15.56 8.87
CA GLN A 96 -13.24 15.20 7.96
C GLN A 96 -13.91 13.88 8.35
N GLU A 97 -13.16 12.86 8.76
CA GLU A 97 -13.73 11.61 9.25
C GLU A 97 -14.54 11.80 10.54
N SER A 98 -14.11 12.71 11.42
CA SER A 98 -14.82 13.04 12.67
C SER A 98 -16.14 13.79 12.49
N THR A 99 -16.46 14.21 11.27
CA THR A 99 -17.69 14.98 10.97
C THR A 99 -18.56 14.27 9.94
N ASN A 100 -17.94 13.65 8.93
CA ASN A 100 -18.63 13.09 7.77
C ASN A 100 -18.86 11.57 7.82
N ALA A 101 -18.48 10.90 8.91
CA ALA A 101 -18.64 9.45 9.03
C ALA A 101 -20.09 9.00 8.85
N ALA A 102 -20.27 7.86 8.17
CA ALA A 102 -21.58 7.23 7.94
C ALA A 102 -22.30 6.87 9.26
N PHE A 103 -21.54 6.53 10.31
CA PHE A 103 -22.06 6.08 11.58
C PHE A 103 -21.53 6.91 12.75
N GLU A 104 -22.39 7.17 13.73
CA GLU A 104 -22.05 7.97 14.91
C GLU A 104 -20.91 7.37 15.73
N PHE A 105 -20.92 6.05 15.97
CA PHE A 105 -19.85 5.42 16.77
C PHE A 105 -18.45 5.65 16.17
N HIS A 106 -18.36 5.62 14.83
CA HIS A 106 -17.12 5.84 14.11
C HIS A 106 -16.71 7.31 14.21
N ARG A 107 -17.69 8.22 14.06
CA ARG A 107 -17.52 9.65 14.27
C ARG A 107 -16.93 9.95 15.66
N THR A 108 -17.52 9.39 16.71
CA THR A 108 -17.09 9.56 18.10
C THR A 108 -15.69 8.99 18.31
N PHE A 109 -15.39 7.79 17.79
CA PHE A 109 -14.05 7.21 17.88
C PHE A 109 -12.99 8.12 17.22
N MET A 110 -13.28 8.64 16.03
CA MET A 110 -12.35 9.55 15.35
C MET A 110 -12.15 10.85 16.14
N LYS A 111 -13.24 11.44 16.65
CA LYS A 111 -13.21 12.71 17.37
C LYS A 111 -12.54 12.61 18.74
N ASP A 112 -12.84 11.57 19.52
CA ASP A 112 -12.48 11.50 20.93
C ASP A 112 -11.22 10.65 21.18
N VAL A 113 -10.88 9.74 20.24
CA VAL A 113 -9.72 8.85 20.39
C VAL A 113 -8.63 9.19 19.38
N VAL A 114 -8.93 9.24 18.08
CA VAL A 114 -7.89 9.37 17.05
C VAL A 114 -7.35 10.79 16.98
N LEU A 115 -8.24 11.77 16.80
CA LEU A 115 -7.88 13.18 16.58
C LEU A 115 -7.06 13.79 17.74
N PRO A 116 -7.37 13.54 19.04
CA PRO A 116 -6.55 14.05 20.14
C PRO A 116 -5.17 13.37 20.24
N HIS A 117 -5.03 12.17 19.67
CA HIS A 117 -3.82 11.35 19.74
C HIS A 117 -3.11 11.22 18.39
N MET A 118 -3.24 12.23 17.52
CA MET A 118 -2.64 12.23 16.18
C MET A 118 -1.13 12.02 16.18
N ARG A 119 -0.42 12.39 17.25
CA ARG A 119 1.03 12.12 17.37
C ARG A 119 1.38 10.62 17.40
N ILE A 120 0.41 9.76 17.76
CA ILE A 120 0.54 8.31 17.79
C ILE A 120 -0.04 7.72 16.49
N PHE A 121 -1.24 8.15 16.11
CA PHE A 121 -1.93 7.62 14.93
C PHE A 121 -1.29 8.03 13.61
N GLY A 122 -0.71 9.23 13.51
CA GLY A 122 -0.01 9.69 12.31
C GLY A 122 1.11 8.76 11.85
N PRO A 123 2.10 8.45 12.71
CA PRO A 123 3.13 7.46 12.39
C PRO A 123 2.59 6.07 12.08
N ILE A 124 1.52 5.62 12.75
CA ILE A 124 0.89 4.32 12.50
C ILE A 124 0.28 4.28 11.10
N VAL A 125 -0.46 5.31 10.71
CA VAL A 125 -1.07 5.41 9.37
C VAL A 125 0.00 5.46 8.29
N PHE A 126 1.02 6.29 8.47
CA PHE A 126 2.17 6.35 7.56
C PHE A 126 2.83 4.97 7.40
N LEU A 127 3.12 4.29 8.52
CA LEU A 127 3.76 2.98 8.50
C LEU A 127 2.86 1.91 7.87
N ALA A 128 1.56 1.96 8.10
CA ALA A 128 0.60 1.05 7.47
C ALA A 128 0.64 1.19 5.95
N GLU A 129 0.55 2.41 5.41
CA GLU A 129 0.63 2.65 3.97
C GLU A 129 1.99 2.26 3.37
N LEU A 130 3.10 2.50 4.10
CA LEU A 130 4.42 2.03 3.69
C LEU A 130 4.52 0.50 3.64
N VAL A 131 3.93 -0.20 4.62
CA VAL A 131 3.84 -1.66 4.64
C VAL A 131 3.00 -2.17 3.47
N PHE A 132 1.88 -1.50 3.15
CA PHE A 132 1.04 -1.83 2.00
C PHE A 132 1.84 -1.68 0.70
N ALA A 133 2.51 -0.54 0.52
CA ALA A 133 3.36 -0.28 -0.62
C ALA A 133 4.47 -1.34 -0.78
N GLY A 134 5.25 -1.57 0.27
CA GLY A 134 6.36 -2.53 0.25
C GLY A 134 5.90 -3.96 -0.02
N SER A 135 4.84 -4.42 0.63
CA SER A 135 4.26 -5.75 0.40
C SER A 135 3.82 -5.95 -1.04
N MET A 136 3.10 -4.98 -1.61
CA MET A 136 2.57 -5.07 -2.98
C MET A 136 3.68 -4.95 -4.04
N MET A 137 4.64 -4.05 -3.86
CA MET A 137 5.76 -3.88 -4.80
C MET A 137 6.67 -5.12 -4.82
N LEU A 138 7.00 -5.66 -3.65
CA LEU A 138 7.85 -6.85 -3.54
C LEU A 138 7.10 -8.16 -3.80
N GLY A 139 5.78 -8.16 -3.63
CA GLY A 139 4.95 -9.37 -3.65
C GLY A 139 5.21 -10.28 -2.45
N LEU A 140 5.32 -9.72 -1.24
CA LEU A 140 5.60 -10.42 0.01
C LEU A 140 4.45 -10.31 1.01
N ALA A 141 3.97 -11.44 1.53
CA ALA A 141 2.84 -11.52 2.47
C ALA A 141 1.58 -10.79 1.96
N VAL A 142 1.36 -10.80 0.64
CA VAL A 142 0.35 -9.94 -0.02
C VAL A 142 -1.06 -10.26 0.44
N ARG A 143 -1.36 -11.53 0.72
CA ARG A 143 -2.70 -11.92 1.18
C ARG A 143 -2.99 -11.40 2.58
N PHE A 144 -2.01 -11.46 3.49
CA PHE A 144 -2.18 -10.90 4.83
C PHE A 144 -2.29 -9.37 4.79
N VAL A 145 -1.35 -8.72 4.10
CA VAL A 145 -1.32 -7.25 4.02
C VAL A 145 -2.52 -6.72 3.23
N GLY A 146 -2.99 -7.45 2.21
CA GLY A 146 -4.20 -7.13 1.47
C GLY A 146 -5.46 -7.12 2.33
N VAL A 147 -5.56 -7.99 3.35
CA VAL A 147 -6.69 -7.92 4.32
C VAL A 147 -6.60 -6.66 5.17
N LEU A 148 -5.40 -6.27 5.60
CA LEU A 148 -5.19 -5.03 6.35
C LEU A 148 -5.51 -3.80 5.50
N ALA A 149 -5.04 -3.77 4.24
CA ALA A 149 -5.32 -2.69 3.30
C ALA A 149 -6.82 -2.61 2.95
N LEU A 150 -7.50 -3.75 2.82
CA LEU A 150 -8.95 -3.83 2.67
C LEU A 150 -9.67 -3.21 3.88
N ALA A 151 -9.32 -3.64 5.09
CA ALA A 151 -9.91 -3.11 6.32
C ALA A 151 -9.66 -1.60 6.46
N TYR A 152 -8.44 -1.14 6.17
CA TYR A 152 -8.07 0.27 6.16
C TYR A 152 -8.89 1.07 5.13
N THR A 153 -9.07 0.54 3.93
CA THR A 153 -9.87 1.21 2.88
C THR A 153 -11.36 1.27 3.25
N LEU A 154 -11.90 0.22 3.85
CA LEU A 154 -13.30 0.20 4.33
C LEU A 154 -13.50 1.15 5.50
N GLN A 155 -12.51 1.29 6.39
CA GLN A 155 -12.51 2.30 7.44
C GLN A 155 -12.64 3.71 6.84
N LEU A 156 -11.82 4.05 5.84
CA LEU A 156 -11.90 5.34 5.14
C LEU A 156 -13.24 5.55 4.44
N TRP A 157 -13.77 4.50 3.80
CA TRP A 157 -15.09 4.54 3.16
C TRP A 157 -16.19 4.90 4.16
N ILE A 158 -16.15 4.31 5.36
CA ILE A 158 -17.10 4.64 6.44
C ILE A 158 -16.86 6.06 6.98
N GLY A 159 -15.61 6.45 7.17
CA GLY A 159 -15.24 7.75 7.75
C GLY A 159 -15.57 8.93 6.85
N LEU A 160 -15.48 8.78 5.53
CA LEU A 160 -15.65 9.87 4.57
C LEU A 160 -16.95 9.77 3.73
N TYR A 161 -17.84 8.83 4.05
CA TYR A 161 -19.05 8.56 3.24
C TYR A 161 -19.93 9.80 3.00
N GLY A 162 -20.07 10.67 4.01
CA GLY A 162 -20.89 11.88 3.93
C GLY A 162 -20.16 13.10 3.36
N ASN A 163 -18.86 12.99 3.04
CA ASN A 163 -18.07 14.14 2.60
C ASN A 163 -18.40 14.47 1.13
N PRO A 164 -18.90 15.68 0.82
CA PRO A 164 -19.32 16.04 -0.53
C PRO A 164 -18.17 16.17 -1.53
N SER A 165 -16.93 16.32 -1.05
CA SER A 165 -15.73 16.36 -1.90
C SER A 165 -15.24 14.98 -2.30
N GLU A 166 -15.79 13.92 -1.70
CA GLU A 166 -15.35 12.54 -1.93
C GLU A 166 -16.39 11.74 -2.71
N TRP A 167 -15.88 10.81 -3.53
CA TRP A 167 -16.73 9.84 -4.22
C TRP A 167 -16.60 8.46 -3.56
N PRO A 168 -17.67 7.93 -2.92
CA PRO A 168 -17.57 6.70 -2.14
C PRO A 168 -17.05 5.48 -2.91
N TRP A 169 -17.28 5.44 -4.22
CA TRP A 169 -16.81 4.33 -5.06
C TRP A 169 -15.30 4.27 -5.23
N THR A 170 -14.57 5.38 -5.02
CA THR A 170 -13.10 5.39 -5.03
C THR A 170 -12.55 4.38 -4.02
N TYR A 171 -13.07 4.42 -2.79
CA TYR A 171 -12.68 3.49 -1.73
C TYR A 171 -13.21 2.08 -2.01
N MET A 172 -14.45 1.96 -2.50
CA MET A 172 -15.04 0.65 -2.78
C MET A 172 -14.26 -0.10 -3.88
N PHE A 173 -13.85 0.56 -4.96
CA PHE A 173 -13.04 -0.08 -6.00
C PHE A 173 -11.68 -0.51 -5.49
N LEU A 174 -11.03 0.32 -4.67
CA LEU A 174 -9.77 -0.05 -4.04
C LEU A 174 -9.96 -1.23 -3.08
N ALA A 175 -11.01 -1.24 -2.26
CA ALA A 175 -11.37 -2.35 -1.38
C ALA A 175 -11.60 -3.63 -2.17
N LEU A 176 -12.40 -3.60 -3.25
CA LEU A 176 -12.63 -4.75 -4.12
C LEU A 176 -11.33 -5.26 -4.75
N LEU A 177 -10.44 -4.37 -5.17
CA LEU A 177 -9.14 -4.76 -5.69
C LEU A 177 -8.25 -5.42 -4.63
N MET A 178 -8.25 -4.90 -3.40
CA MET A 178 -7.52 -5.51 -2.28
C MET A 178 -8.11 -6.88 -1.95
N PHE A 179 -9.43 -7.01 -1.97
CA PHE A 179 -10.12 -8.29 -1.80
C PHE A 179 -9.71 -9.31 -2.88
N LEU A 180 -9.66 -8.90 -4.15
CA LEU A 180 -9.16 -9.76 -5.23
C LEU A 180 -7.70 -10.16 -5.02
N PHE A 181 -6.85 -9.26 -4.51
CA PHE A 181 -5.47 -9.60 -4.18
C PHE A 181 -5.36 -10.67 -3.09
N VAL A 182 -6.24 -10.59 -2.08
CA VAL A 182 -6.35 -11.58 -1.00
C VAL A 182 -6.81 -12.92 -1.53
N VAL A 183 -7.88 -12.95 -2.33
CA VAL A 183 -8.47 -14.18 -2.87
C VAL A 183 -7.49 -14.89 -3.80
N GLU A 184 -6.91 -14.18 -4.76
CA GLU A 184 -5.99 -14.74 -5.75
C GLU A 184 -4.60 -15.05 -5.19
N GLY A 185 -4.22 -14.47 -4.03
CA GLY A 185 -2.87 -14.61 -3.49
C GLY A 185 -1.83 -14.03 -4.45
N THR A 186 -1.99 -12.74 -4.80
CA THR A 186 -1.26 -12.12 -5.93
C THR A 186 0.25 -12.03 -5.70
N GLY A 187 0.75 -12.20 -4.48
CA GLY A 187 2.17 -12.37 -4.18
C GLY A 187 2.78 -13.62 -4.83
N ARG A 188 1.95 -14.64 -5.14
CA ARG A 188 2.37 -15.88 -5.83
C ARG A 188 2.52 -15.71 -7.34
N SER A 189 2.26 -14.52 -7.88
CA SER A 189 2.49 -14.19 -9.29
C SER A 189 3.71 -13.29 -9.43
N LEU A 190 4.86 -13.85 -9.81
CA LEU A 190 6.12 -13.12 -9.97
C LEU A 190 6.51 -12.27 -8.75
N GLY A 191 6.12 -12.69 -7.54
CA GLY A 191 6.43 -12.01 -6.29
C GLY A 191 7.35 -12.84 -5.38
N LEU A 192 7.76 -12.23 -4.26
CA LEU A 192 8.56 -12.91 -3.25
C LEU A 192 7.85 -14.13 -2.66
N ASP A 193 6.53 -14.11 -2.51
CA ASP A 193 5.79 -15.25 -1.97
C ASP A 193 5.92 -16.50 -2.86
N ALA A 194 5.89 -16.34 -4.19
CA ALA A 194 6.18 -17.42 -5.13
C ALA A 194 7.62 -17.95 -4.98
N TRP A 195 8.58 -17.04 -4.87
CA TRP A 195 9.98 -17.41 -4.73
C TRP A 195 10.24 -18.16 -3.42
N LEU A 196 9.69 -17.68 -2.29
CA LEU A 196 9.80 -18.28 -0.97
C LEU A 196 9.20 -19.69 -0.93
N ARG A 197 7.98 -19.87 -1.46
CA ARG A 197 7.34 -21.19 -1.54
C ARG A 197 8.14 -22.21 -2.34
N ARG A 198 8.92 -21.76 -3.32
CA ARG A 198 9.73 -22.65 -4.15
C ARG A 198 11.10 -22.96 -3.54
N LYS A 199 11.76 -21.96 -2.95
CA LYS A 199 13.16 -22.06 -2.49
C LYS A 199 13.31 -22.40 -1.02
N VAL A 200 12.30 -22.10 -0.19
CA VAL A 200 12.38 -22.29 1.27
C VAL A 200 11.44 -23.43 1.68
N PRO A 201 11.96 -24.62 2.01
CA PRO A 201 11.14 -25.77 2.37
C PRO A 201 10.21 -25.51 3.56
N ALA A 202 10.66 -24.72 4.54
CA ALA A 202 9.84 -24.35 5.69
C ALA A 202 8.58 -23.56 5.28
N VAL A 203 8.67 -22.67 4.31
CA VAL A 203 7.52 -21.92 3.78
C VAL A 203 6.67 -22.81 2.88
N ARG A 204 7.28 -23.64 2.04
CA ARG A 204 6.56 -24.57 1.17
C ARG A 204 5.69 -25.56 1.94
N ASP A 205 6.27 -26.14 2.99
CA ASP A 205 5.66 -27.21 3.79
C ASP A 205 4.93 -26.65 5.02
N GLY A 206 4.93 -25.32 5.23
CA GLY A 206 4.31 -24.66 6.38
C GLY A 206 4.89 -25.05 7.74
N LYS A 207 6.19 -25.39 7.80
CA LYS A 207 6.86 -25.88 9.00
C LYS A 207 7.39 -24.75 9.87
N GLY A 208 7.15 -24.84 11.18
CA GLY A 208 7.52 -23.81 12.15
C GLY A 208 6.67 -22.53 12.01
N LEU A 209 6.79 -21.63 12.98
CA LEU A 209 5.94 -20.42 13.04
C LEU A 209 6.13 -19.50 11.82
N ILE A 210 7.38 -19.24 11.44
CA ILE A 210 7.71 -18.36 10.31
C ILE A 210 7.31 -19.01 8.98
N GLY A 211 7.58 -20.31 8.81
CA GLY A 211 7.21 -21.05 7.60
C GLY A 211 5.69 -21.12 7.41
N TRP A 212 4.96 -21.43 8.48
CA TRP A 212 3.49 -21.41 8.51
C TRP A 212 2.92 -20.03 8.16
N PHE A 213 3.45 -18.96 8.75
CA PHE A 213 2.98 -17.60 8.48
C PHE A 213 3.13 -17.24 7.00
N PHE A 214 4.31 -17.39 6.41
CA PHE A 214 4.53 -17.09 4.98
C PHE A 214 3.79 -18.06 4.04
N HIS A 215 3.50 -19.28 4.50
CA HIS A 215 2.67 -20.24 3.76
C HIS A 215 1.20 -19.81 3.68
N ILE A 216 0.68 -19.06 4.67
CA ILE A 216 -0.71 -18.61 4.67
C ILE A 216 -0.84 -17.18 4.15
N SER A 217 0.12 -16.32 4.47
CA SER A 217 0.10 -14.89 4.16
C SER A 217 0.50 -14.56 2.72
N GLY A 218 1.18 -15.47 2.03
CA GLY A 218 1.48 -15.34 0.61
C GLY A 218 0.41 -15.90 -0.30
#